data_AF-A0A0F8YHV4-F1
#
_entry.id   AF-A0A0F8YHV4-F1
#
_cell.length_a   1.000
_cell.length_b   1.000
_cell.length_c   1.000
_cell.angle_alpha   90.00
_cell.angle_beta   90.00
_cell.angle_gamma   90.00
#
_symmetry.space_group_name_H-M   'P 1'
#
loop_
_entity.id
_entity.type
_entity.pdbx_description
1 polymer ?
#
loop_
_entity_poly.entity_id
_entity_poly.type
_entity_poly.pdbx_seq_one_letter_code
_entity_poly.pdbx_strand_id
1 'polypeptide(L)'
;MEKTIEIINELQKEGLIRKYAIGGGIATIFYIEPILTYDLDIFFIPWQEKKITTLLSIYDWLRKKGYKPYKEHIVIEEIPVQFIPVYNELVKEAVENSADKKYGKRNL
;
A
#
# COMPACT_ATOMS: atom_id res chain seq x y z
N MET A 1 9.47 3.38 7.22
CA MET A 1 8.72 3.38 5.93
C MET A 1 9.42 2.58 4.84
N GLU A 2 10.74 2.63 4.69
CA GLU A 2 11.47 1.82 3.69
C GLU A 2 11.12 0.32 3.78
N LYS A 3 11.31 -0.31 4.95
CA LYS A 3 10.94 -1.71 5.18
C LYS A 3 9.44 -2.00 4.97
N THR A 4 8.57 -1.07 5.36
CA THR A 4 7.12 -1.17 5.08
C THR A 4 6.85 -1.28 3.58
N ILE A 5 7.50 -0.45 2.76
CA ILE A 5 7.39 -0.47 1.30
C ILE A 5 7.99 -1.76 0.73
N GLU A 6 9.09 -2.27 1.29
CA GLU A 6 9.66 -3.57 0.89
C GLU A 6 8.64 -4.71 1.07
N ILE A 7 7.96 -4.77 2.20
CA ILE A 7 6.89 -5.76 2.45
C ILE A 7 5.72 -5.59 1.49
N ILE A 8 5.34 -4.36 1.14
CA ILE A 8 4.27 -4.13 0.15
C ILE A 8 4.72 -4.55 -1.26
N ASN A 9 5.97 -4.32 -1.62
CA ASN A 9 6.55 -4.81 -2.88
C ASN A 9 6.56 -6.35 -2.93
N GLU A 10 6.78 -7.03 -1.81
CA GLU A 10 6.65 -8.49 -1.73
C GLU A 10 5.21 -8.95 -2.02
N LEU A 11 4.18 -8.26 -1.52
CA LEU A 11 2.78 -8.60 -1.87
C LEU A 11 2.54 -8.57 -3.38
N GLN A 12 3.14 -7.60 -4.07
CA GLN A 12 3.04 -7.51 -5.53
C GLN A 12 3.81 -8.65 -6.22
N LYS A 13 5.03 -8.96 -5.75
CA LYS A 13 5.85 -10.06 -6.28
C LYS A 13 5.21 -11.44 -6.09
N GLU A 14 4.55 -11.67 -4.95
CA GLU A 14 3.84 -12.89 -4.61
C GLU A 14 2.48 -13.02 -5.31
N GLY A 15 2.10 -12.06 -6.16
CA GLY A 15 0.86 -12.13 -6.92
C GLY A 15 -0.41 -11.90 -6.10
N LEU A 16 -0.31 -11.29 -4.91
CA LEU A 16 -1.47 -10.90 -4.11
C LEU A 16 -2.08 -9.58 -4.60
N ILE A 17 -1.23 -8.70 -5.13
CA ILE A 17 -1.59 -7.41 -5.71
C ILE A 17 -1.03 -7.31 -7.13
N ARG A 18 -1.83 -6.86 -8.10
CA ARG A 18 -1.38 -6.67 -9.49
C ARG A 18 -0.51 -5.43 -9.61
N LYS A 19 -1.04 -4.32 -9.10
CA LYS A 19 -0.38 -3.02 -9.05
C LYS A 19 -0.92 -2.24 -7.86
N TYR A 20 -0.09 -1.39 -7.27
CA TYR A 20 -0.51 -0.48 -6.22
C TYR A 20 0.07 0.91 -6.42
N ALA A 21 -0.52 1.89 -5.77
CA ALA A 21 0.01 3.22 -5.61
C ALA A 21 -0.14 3.67 -4.15
N ILE A 22 0.82 4.46 -3.67
CA ILE A 22 0.68 5.17 -2.40
C ILE A 22 -0.23 6.38 -2.64
N GLY A 23 -1.27 6.53 -1.83
CA GLY A 23 -2.21 7.65 -1.89
C GLY A 23 -2.24 8.46 -0.59
N GLY A 24 -3.33 9.21 -0.41
CA GLY A 24 -3.63 9.90 0.83
C GLY A 24 -2.63 10.99 1.23
N GLY A 25 -2.51 11.21 2.54
CA GLY A 25 -1.65 12.25 3.09
C GLY A 25 -0.19 12.08 2.69
N ILE A 26 0.36 10.86 2.76
CA ILE A 26 1.75 10.55 2.39
C ILE A 26 2.01 10.86 0.91
N ALA A 27 1.09 10.57 0.00
CA ALA A 27 1.27 10.94 -1.41
C ALA A 27 1.27 12.46 -1.62
N THR A 28 0.49 13.18 -0.81
CA THR A 28 0.33 14.63 -0.93
C THR A 28 1.63 15.38 -0.60
N ILE A 29 2.46 14.88 0.32
CA ILE A 29 3.74 15.53 0.72
C ILE A 29 4.74 15.69 -0.44
N PHE A 30 4.53 15.00 -1.57
CA PHE A 30 5.34 15.17 -2.78
C PHE A 30 4.95 16.40 -3.61
N TYR A 31 3.86 17.08 -3.24
CA TYR A 31 3.30 18.22 -3.96
C TYR A 31 3.11 19.46 -3.07
N ILE A 32 3.08 19.29 -1.76
CA ILE A 32 2.90 20.36 -0.77
C ILE A 32 3.95 20.27 0.35
N GLU A 33 3.96 21.26 1.24
CA GLU A 33 4.81 21.24 2.43
C GLU A 33 4.54 20.01 3.32
N PRO A 34 5.58 19.40 3.92
CA PRO A 34 5.42 18.21 4.75
C PRO A 34 4.47 18.44 5.92
N ILE A 35 3.44 17.61 6.00
CA ILE A 35 2.50 17.54 7.13
C ILE A 35 2.59 16.18 7.79
N LEU A 36 2.32 16.12 9.10
CA LEU A 36 2.25 14.86 9.82
C LEU A 36 1.07 14.04 9.30
N THR A 37 1.37 12.79 8.92
CA THR A 37 0.38 11.81 8.46
C THR A 37 0.58 10.53 9.28
N TYR A 38 -0.51 9.85 9.60
CA TYR A 38 -0.50 8.78 10.60
C TYR A 38 -0.37 7.39 9.99
N ASP A 39 -0.84 7.23 8.77
CA ASP A 39 -1.00 5.97 8.07
C ASP A 39 -0.51 6.05 6.62
N LEU A 40 -0.28 4.87 6.06
CA LEU A 40 0.11 4.68 4.68
C LEU A 40 -1.06 4.05 3.92
N ASP A 41 -1.67 4.84 3.04
CA ASP A 41 -2.74 4.39 2.15
C ASP A 41 -2.18 3.70 0.91
N ILE A 42 -2.52 2.41 0.75
CA ILE A 42 -2.16 1.59 -0.40
C ILE A 42 -3.40 1.33 -1.24
N PHE A 43 -3.53 2.08 -2.34
CA PHE A 43 -4.56 1.83 -3.35
C PHE A 43 -4.07 0.73 -4.27
N PHE A 44 -4.85 -0.35 -4.43
CA PHE A 44 -4.37 -1.52 -5.15
C PHE A 44 -5.39 -2.14 -6.10
N ILE A 45 -4.87 -2.68 -7.20
CA ILE A 45 -5.63 -3.48 -8.16
C ILE A 45 -5.44 -4.95 -7.80
N PRO A 46 -6.51 -5.68 -7.46
CA PRO A 46 -6.41 -7.10 -7.13
C PRO A 46 -6.08 -7.93 -8.39
N TRP A 47 -5.47 -9.10 -8.21
CA TRP A 47 -5.27 -10.06 -9.31
C TRP A 47 -6.56 -10.75 -9.76
N GLN A 48 -7.56 -10.85 -8.89
CA GLN A 48 -8.88 -11.41 -9.18
C GLN A 48 -9.95 -10.36 -8.90
N GLU A 49 -11.03 -10.35 -9.68
CA GLU A 49 -12.10 -9.34 -9.53
C GLU A 49 -12.86 -9.43 -8.19
N LYS A 50 -12.73 -10.54 -7.45
CA LYS A 50 -13.35 -10.73 -6.13
C LYS A 50 -12.63 -9.96 -5.02
N LYS A 51 -12.94 -8.65 -4.90
CA LYS A 51 -12.32 -7.69 -3.96
C LYS A 51 -12.21 -8.17 -2.50
N ILE A 52 -13.28 -8.76 -1.94
CA ILE A 52 -13.31 -9.23 -0.53
C ILE A 52 -12.29 -10.35 -0.30
N THR A 53 -12.23 -11.32 -1.22
CA THR A 53 -11.31 -12.45 -1.11
C THR A 53 -9.86 -11.98 -1.22
N THR A 54 -9.58 -10.98 -2.06
CA THR A 54 -8.21 -10.43 -2.17
C THR A 54 -7.75 -9.73 -0.89
N LEU A 55 -8.61 -8.93 -0.25
CA LEU A 55 -8.24 -8.25 1.00
C LEU A 55 -7.95 -9.26 2.12
N LEU A 56 -8.77 -10.31 2.23
CA LEU A 56 -8.53 -11.40 3.18
C LEU A 56 -7.19 -12.08 2.92
N SER A 57 -6.86 -12.40 1.66
CA SER A 57 -5.58 -13.01 1.28
C SER A 57 -4.37 -12.15 1.66
N ILE A 58 -4.44 -10.83 1.48
CA ILE A 58 -3.38 -9.90 1.90
C ILE A 58 -3.19 -9.96 3.42
N TYR A 59 -4.28 -9.87 4.18
CA TYR A 59 -4.23 -9.91 5.64
C TYR A 59 -3.75 -11.26 6.17
N ASP A 60 -4.17 -12.38 5.56
CA ASP A 60 -3.68 -13.72 5.91
C ASP A 60 -2.18 -13.85 5.67
N TRP A 61 -1.68 -13.36 4.54
CA TRP A 61 -0.27 -13.39 4.22
C TRP A 61 0.56 -12.56 5.21
N LEU A 62 0.10 -11.35 5.54
CA LEU A 62 0.77 -10.47 6.50
C LEU A 62 0.72 -11.03 7.93
N ARG A 63 -0.40 -11.63 8.34
CA ARG A 63 -0.52 -12.32 9.64
C ARG A 63 0.46 -13.48 9.78
N LYS A 64 0.66 -14.27 8.72
CA LYS A 64 1.67 -15.36 8.71
C LYS A 64 3.09 -14.84 8.91
N LYS A 65 3.36 -13.57 8.56
CA LYS A 65 4.63 -12.88 8.83
C LYS A 65 4.71 -12.21 10.20
N GLY A 66 3.66 -12.32 11.03
CA GLY A 66 3.62 -11.76 12.38
C GLY A 66 3.05 -10.35 12.49
N TYR A 67 2.62 -9.75 11.38
CA TYR A 67 1.96 -8.44 11.39
C TYR A 67 0.54 -8.54 11.95
N LYS A 68 0.12 -7.50 12.68
CA LYS A 68 -1.15 -7.50 13.43
C LYS A 68 -2.09 -6.39 12.94
N PRO A 69 -3.39 -6.68 12.80
CA PRO A 69 -4.38 -5.65 12.53
C PRO A 69 -4.47 -4.68 13.71
N TYR A 70 -4.74 -3.41 13.39
CA TYR A 70 -5.02 -2.34 14.33
C TYR A 70 -6.10 -1.45 13.71
N LYS A 71 -7.33 -1.55 14.24
CA LYS A 71 -8.52 -0.91 13.65
C LYS A 71 -8.68 -1.29 12.16
N GLU A 72 -8.73 -0.31 11.26
CA GLU A 72 -8.81 -0.46 9.80
C GLU A 72 -7.46 -0.74 9.12
N HIS A 73 -6.37 -0.69 9.88
CA HIS A 73 -5.00 -0.87 9.39
C HIS A 73 -4.43 -2.24 9.76
N ILE A 74 -3.29 -2.54 9.15
CA ILE A 74 -2.34 -3.55 9.63
C ILE A 74 -1.00 -2.87 9.89
N VAL A 75 -0.40 -3.13 11.05
CA VAL A 75 0.86 -2.50 11.44
C VAL A 75 2.03 -3.28 10.83
N ILE A 76 2.73 -2.66 9.88
CA ILE A 76 3.88 -3.22 9.17
C ILE A 76 5.09 -2.35 9.48
N GLU A 77 6.08 -2.91 10.18
CA GLU A 77 7.30 -2.20 10.58
C GLU A 77 6.97 -0.87 11.28
N GLU A 78 6.08 -0.94 12.28
CA GLU A 78 5.58 0.17 13.10
C GLU A 78 4.70 1.21 12.37
N ILE A 79 4.42 1.02 11.08
CA ILE A 79 3.57 1.92 10.30
C ILE A 79 2.17 1.31 10.13
N PRO A 80 1.10 2.03 10.50
CA PRO A 80 -0.27 1.65 10.13
C PRO A 80 -0.44 1.72 8.62
N VAL A 81 -0.80 0.60 7.99
CA VAL A 81 -1.04 0.52 6.54
C VAL A 81 -2.50 0.20 6.27
N GLN A 82 -3.17 1.03 5.48
CA GLN A 82 -4.53 0.78 5.00
C GLN A 82 -4.49 0.28 3.56
N PHE A 83 -5.07 -0.90 3.31
CA PHE A 83 -5.20 -1.44 1.96
C PHE A 83 -6.58 -1.10 1.40
N ILE A 84 -6.61 -0.32 0.33
CA ILE A 84 -7.83 0.19 -0.30
C ILE A 84 -7.94 -0.38 -1.72
N PRO A 85 -8.87 -1.32 -2.00
CA PRO A 85 -9.06 -1.79 -3.36
C PRO A 85 -9.61 -0.66 -4.23
N VAL A 86 -9.21 -0.61 -5.50
CA VAL A 86 -9.79 0.34 -6.45
C VAL A 86 -11.32 0.21 -6.49
N TYR A 87 -12.02 1.33 -6.35
CA TYR A 87 -13.49 1.35 -6.18
C TYR A 87 -14.23 2.04 -7.33
N ASN A 88 -13.52 2.72 -8.24
CA ASN A 88 -14.05 3.28 -9.47
C ASN A 88 -12.94 3.34 -10.55
N GLU A 89 -13.30 3.65 -11.79
CA GLU A 89 -12.34 3.72 -12.90
C GLU A 89 -11.31 4.85 -12.72
N LEU A 90 -11.68 5.98 -12.10
CA LEU A 90 -10.74 7.09 -11.84
C LEU A 90 -9.57 6.65 -10.94
N VAL A 91 -9.87 5.96 -9.84
CA VAL A 91 -8.84 5.48 -8.90
C VAL A 91 -8.02 4.35 -9.53
N LYS A 92 -8.66 3.50 -10.34
CA LYS A 92 -7.96 2.46 -11.09
C LYS A 92 -6.98 3.06 -12.09
N GLU A 93 -7.40 4.04 -12.86
CA GLU A 93 -6.54 4.78 -13.79
C GLU A 93 -5.38 5.45 -13.05
N ALA A 94 -5.62 6.05 -11.88
CA ALA A 94 -4.58 6.65 -11.06
C ALA A 94 -3.53 5.63 -10.59
N VAL A 95 -3.94 4.41 -10.21
CA VAL A 95 -3.01 3.33 -9.89
C VAL A 95 -2.30 2.81 -11.14
N GLU A 96 -2.98 2.72 -12.29
CA GLU A 96 -2.38 2.28 -13.55
C GLU A 96 -1.33 3.26 -14.08
N ASN A 97 -1.49 4.55 -13.84
CA ASN A 97 -0.60 5.61 -14.31
C ASN A 97 0.26 6.24 -13.20
N SER A 98 0.33 5.62 -12.02
CA SER A 98 1.12 6.12 -10.89
C SER A 98 2.61 6.23 -11.25
N ALA A 99 3.27 7.27 -10.76
CA ALA A 99 4.70 7.47 -10.94
C ALA A 99 5.53 6.60 -9.98
N ASP A 100 6.56 5.94 -10.50
CA ASP A 100 7.55 5.24 -9.68
C ASP A 100 8.54 6.25 -9.08
N LYS A 101 8.64 6.26 -7.74
CA LYS A 101 9.61 7.09 -7.01
C LYS A 101 10.45 6.22 -6.09
N LYS A 102 11.77 6.43 -6.11
CA LYS A 102 12.67 5.82 -5.13
C LYS A 102 12.46 6.49 -3.77
N TYR A 103 12.28 5.69 -2.74
CA TYR A 103 12.18 6.11 -1.35
C TYR A 103 13.23 5.36 -0.53
N GLY A 104 13.93 6.05 0.39
CA GLY A 104 15.09 5.51 1.10
C GLY A 104 16.42 6.12 0.63
N LYS A 105 17.55 5.68 1.20
CA LYS A 105 18.84 6.36 1.03
C LYS A 105 19.25 6.52 -0.45
N ARG A 106 19.52 7.77 -0.84
CA ARG A 106 20.55 8.07 -1.86
C ARG A 106 21.89 7.87 -1.16
N ASN A 107 22.70 6.92 -1.63
CA ASN A 107 24.13 7.00 -1.39
C ASN A 107 24.59 8.25 -2.14
N LEU A 108 24.94 9.30 -1.39
CA LEU A 108 25.75 10.41 -1.88
C LEU A 108 27.19 9.93 -2.02
#